data_AF-A0A7H9HW36-F1
#
_entry.id   AF-A0A7H9HW36-F1
#
_cell.length_a   1.000
_cell.length_b   1.000
_cell.length_c   1.000
_cell.angle_alpha   90.00
_cell.angle_beta   90.00
_cell.angle_gamma   90.00
#
_symmetry.space_group_name_H-M   'P 1'
#
loop_
_entity.id
_entity.type
_entity.pdbx_description
1 polymer ?
#
loop_
_entity_poly.entity_id
_entity_poly.type
_entity_poly.pdbx_seq_one_letter_code
_entity_poly.pdbx_strand_id
1 'polypeptide(L)'
;MSFNGSSHGNDSFFETEEPVETKMVTVYTPLIYGAVLIVYLMIFATQYRKRRIKALTELPSIFNDNDARRLYFEVKQLDEEQSVHEKVKKAVLLNRGAEAIRRSFKLKELEPQIDILYKNGSIGEEYWQRYQNEVKLTEIEFKETVQEAETLQSGWSQLFVTVCKEICFNQALSRRYNSIFKRKEVCIKEWELKINDDGRLIQ
;
A
#
# COMPACT_ATOMS: atom_id res chain seq x y z
N MET A 1 101.07 -26.94 16.87
CA MET A 1 100.70 -27.98 15.88
C MET A 1 99.86 -29.01 16.63
N SER A 2 98.61 -28.79 17.03
CA SER A 2 97.42 -28.14 16.43
C SER A 2 96.74 -28.98 15.35
N PHE A 3 95.52 -29.40 15.72
CA PHE A 3 94.39 -29.95 14.96
C PHE A 3 94.36 -31.45 14.63
N ASN A 4 93.75 -32.20 15.57
CA ASN A 4 93.06 -33.47 15.34
C ASN A 4 91.57 -33.13 15.10
N GLY A 5 91.04 -33.44 13.92
CA GLY A 5 89.72 -32.99 13.46
C GLY A 5 88.57 -33.77 14.08
N SER A 6 87.76 -33.09 14.90
CA SER A 6 86.44 -33.52 15.35
C SER A 6 85.40 -33.28 14.26
N SER A 7 84.82 -34.35 13.71
CA SER A 7 83.56 -34.28 12.95
C SER A 7 82.48 -34.97 13.78
N HIS A 8 81.71 -34.19 14.52
CA HIS A 8 80.46 -34.62 15.14
C HIS A 8 79.35 -34.48 14.09
N GLY A 9 78.92 -35.60 13.51
CA GLY A 9 77.67 -35.69 12.79
C GLY A 9 76.53 -35.82 13.79
N ASN A 10 75.63 -34.83 13.82
CA ASN A 10 74.42 -34.84 14.65
C ASN A 10 73.49 -35.97 14.21
N ASP A 11 73.19 -36.89 15.13
CA ASP A 11 72.00 -37.75 15.06
C ASP A 11 70.75 -36.87 15.23
N SER A 12 70.09 -36.54 14.13
CA SER A 12 68.78 -35.88 14.15
C SER A 12 67.71 -36.89 14.54
N PHE A 13 67.30 -36.73 15.79
CA PHE A 13 66.08 -37.12 16.47
C PHE A 13 64.84 -37.25 15.55
N PHE A 14 64.06 -38.31 15.80
CA PHE A 14 62.74 -38.63 15.26
C PHE A 14 61.83 -37.42 14.96
N GLU A 15 61.41 -37.29 13.70
CA GLU A 15 60.01 -37.01 13.35
C GLU A 15 59.63 -38.00 12.24
N THR A 16 58.97 -39.09 12.62
CA THR A 16 58.10 -39.80 11.69
C THR A 16 57.06 -38.80 11.22
N GLU A 17 57.26 -38.22 10.03
CA GLU A 17 56.22 -37.48 9.33
C GLU A 17 55.04 -38.44 9.16
N GLU A 18 54.02 -38.30 10.01
CA GLU A 18 52.73 -38.92 9.75
C GLU A 18 52.29 -38.47 8.35
N PRO A 19 51.95 -39.39 7.44
CA PRO A 19 51.47 -38.98 6.13
C PRO A 19 50.19 -38.19 6.37
N VAL A 20 50.26 -36.87 6.18
CA VAL A 20 49.07 -36.03 6.15
C VAL A 20 48.21 -36.62 5.04
N GLU A 21 47.14 -37.31 5.44
CA GLU A 21 46.17 -37.90 4.54
C GLU A 21 45.50 -36.72 3.83
N THR A 22 46.12 -36.30 2.73
CA THR A 22 45.60 -35.27 1.84
C THR A 22 44.42 -35.91 1.15
N LYS A 23 43.27 -35.86 1.83
CA LYS A 23 41.99 -36.20 1.23
C LYS A 23 41.88 -35.35 -0.03
N MET A 24 41.85 -36.00 -1.18
CA MET A 24 41.57 -35.37 -2.46
C MET A 24 40.20 -34.71 -2.35
N VAL A 25 40.17 -33.44 -1.95
CA VAL A 25 38.94 -32.66 -1.91
C VAL A 25 38.52 -32.51 -3.35
N THR A 26 37.61 -33.39 -3.77
CA THR A 26 37.09 -33.41 -5.12
C THR A 26 36.39 -32.08 -5.36
N VAL A 27 36.53 -31.50 -6.57
CA VAL A 27 35.95 -30.20 -6.98
C VAL A 27 34.45 -30.06 -6.64
N TYR A 28 33.75 -31.19 -6.47
CA TYR A 28 32.37 -31.27 -6.02
C TYR A 28 32.13 -30.74 -4.61
N THR A 29 33.09 -30.84 -3.68
CA THR A 29 32.92 -30.43 -2.27
C THR A 29 32.63 -28.92 -2.12
N PRO A 30 33.45 -28.00 -2.70
CA PRO A 30 33.14 -26.57 -2.65
C PRO A 30 31.88 -26.21 -3.45
N LEU A 31 31.58 -26.93 -4.54
CA LEU A 31 30.35 -26.72 -5.32
C LEU A 31 29.09 -27.08 -4.53
N ILE A 32 29.09 -28.21 -3.82
CA ILE A 32 27.97 -28.63 -2.96
C ILE A 32 27.79 -27.65 -1.81
N TYR A 33 28.87 -27.20 -1.18
CA TYR A 33 28.81 -26.19 -0.12
C TYR A 33 28.18 -24.89 -0.61
N GLY A 34 28.59 -24.39 -1.78
CA GLY A 34 27.99 -23.22 -2.40
C GLY A 34 26.51 -23.40 -2.74
N ALA A 35 26.14 -24.56 -3.30
CA ALA A 35 24.75 -24.88 -3.63
C ALA A 35 23.85 -24.89 -2.38
N VAL A 36 24.32 -25.51 -1.29
CA VAL A 36 23.59 -25.56 -0.02
C VAL A 36 23.39 -24.15 0.55
N LEU A 37 24.43 -23.31 0.55
CA LEU A 37 24.31 -21.92 0.99
C LEU A 37 23.30 -21.12 0.17
N ILE A 38 23.29 -21.27 -1.16
CA ILE A 38 22.33 -20.59 -2.03
C ILE A 38 20.90 -21.05 -1.72
N VAL A 39 20.68 -22.36 -1.52
CA VAL A 39 19.36 -22.89 -1.16
C VAL A 39 18.89 -22.32 0.19
N TYR A 40 19.75 -22.33 1.22
CA TYR A 40 19.41 -21.73 2.52
C TYR A 40 19.13 -20.24 2.42
N LEU A 41 19.92 -19.49 1.63
CA LEU A 41 19.71 -18.07 1.40
C LEU A 41 18.35 -17.82 0.71
N MET A 42 17.99 -18.61 -0.29
CA MET A 42 16.70 -18.50 -0.98
C MET A 42 15.53 -18.79 -0.03
N ILE A 43 15.62 -19.84 0.78
CA ILE A 43 14.58 -20.17 1.77
C ILE A 43 14.44 -19.04 2.79
N PHE A 44 15.55 -18.51 3.31
CA PHE A 44 15.52 -17.38 4.24
C PHE A 44 14.93 -16.11 3.61
N ALA A 45 15.39 -15.74 2.41
CA ALA A 45 14.93 -14.55 1.70
C ALA A 45 13.42 -14.62 1.40
N THR A 46 12.93 -15.79 0.95
CA THR A 46 11.51 -15.98 0.67
C THR A 46 10.66 -15.91 1.93
N GLN A 47 11.10 -16.53 3.03
CA GLN A 47 10.39 -16.49 4.31
C GLN A 47 10.39 -15.08 4.92
N TYR A 48 11.53 -14.40 4.90
CA TYR A 48 11.64 -13.02 5.37
C TYR A 48 10.76 -12.07 4.56
N ARG A 49 10.77 -12.19 3.22
CA ARG A 49 9.90 -11.40 2.34
C ARG A 49 8.43 -11.68 2.61
N LYS A 50 8.03 -12.95 2.79
CA LYS A 50 6.65 -13.32 3.15
C LYS A 50 6.21 -12.68 4.47
N ARG A 51 7.06 -12.71 5.50
CA ARG A 51 6.78 -12.07 6.79
C ARG A 51 6.62 -10.56 6.65
N ARG A 52 7.51 -9.90 5.91
CA ARG A 52 7.40 -8.46 5.64
C ARG A 52 6.12 -8.11 4.87
N ILE A 53 5.74 -8.90 3.86
CA ILE A 53 4.50 -8.67 3.12
C ILE A 53 3.28 -8.84 4.04
N LYS A 54 3.24 -9.86 4.89
CA LYS A 54 2.15 -10.02 5.86
C LYS A 54 2.03 -8.82 6.80
N ALA A 55 3.16 -8.38 7.37
CA ALA A 55 3.19 -7.18 8.20
C ALA A 55 2.67 -5.95 7.44
N LEU A 56 3.02 -5.79 6.16
CA LEU A 56 2.52 -4.72 5.30
C LEU A 56 1.02 -4.83 4.95
N THR A 57 0.47 -6.04 4.96
CA THR A 57 -0.94 -6.31 4.61
C THR A 57 -1.85 -6.15 5.84
N GLU A 58 -1.30 -6.31 7.04
CA GLU A 58 -2.03 -6.15 8.32
C GLU A 58 -2.22 -4.70 8.73
N LEU A 59 -1.58 -3.73 8.04
CA LEU A 59 -1.81 -2.32 8.33
C LEU A 59 -3.27 -1.95 8.04
N PRO A 60 -3.94 -1.21 8.95
CA PRO A 60 -5.31 -0.78 8.73
C PRO A 60 -5.42 0.14 7.49
N SER A 61 -6.60 0.30 6.89
CA SER A 61 -6.79 1.25 5.77
C SER A 61 -6.91 2.69 6.27
N ILE A 62 -6.34 3.68 5.58
CA ILE A 62 -6.43 5.10 5.97
C ILE A 62 -7.87 5.62 5.82
N PHE A 63 -8.60 5.08 4.85
CA PHE A 63 -10.00 5.41 4.63
C PHE A 63 -10.91 4.47 5.40
N ASN A 64 -12.08 4.96 5.76
CA ASN A 64 -13.18 4.11 6.19
C ASN A 64 -13.69 3.27 5.00
N ASP A 65 -14.45 2.23 5.32
CA ASP A 65 -15.07 1.34 4.35
C ASP A 65 -15.73 2.10 3.18
N ASN A 66 -15.57 1.56 1.98
CA ASN A 66 -16.09 2.17 0.76
C ASN A 66 -17.54 1.72 0.51
N ASP A 67 -18.48 2.50 1.04
CA ASP A 67 -19.92 2.25 0.85
C ASP A 67 -20.31 2.21 -0.64
N ALA A 68 -19.75 3.09 -1.48
CA ALA A 68 -20.05 3.14 -2.90
C ALA A 68 -19.56 1.88 -3.64
N ARG A 69 -18.41 1.34 -3.24
CA ARG A 69 -17.89 0.06 -3.74
C ARG A 69 -18.76 -1.11 -3.26
N ARG A 70 -19.12 -1.14 -1.97
CA ARG A 70 -19.96 -2.21 -1.41
C ARG A 70 -21.31 -2.26 -2.12
N LEU A 71 -21.99 -1.11 -2.24
CA LEU A 71 -23.27 -0.99 -2.94
C LEU A 71 -23.16 -1.46 -4.41
N TYR A 72 -22.05 -1.16 -5.08
CA TYR A 72 -21.81 -1.68 -6.43
C TYR A 72 -21.76 -3.21 -6.49
N PHE A 73 -21.03 -3.85 -5.57
CA PHE A 73 -20.97 -5.31 -5.54
C PHE A 73 -22.27 -5.96 -5.08
N GLU A 74 -23.00 -5.34 -4.14
CA GLU A 74 -24.35 -5.77 -3.77
C GLU A 74 -25.27 -5.73 -4.99
N VAL A 75 -25.28 -4.63 -5.76
CA VAL A 75 -26.07 -4.52 -7.00
C VAL A 75 -25.61 -5.52 -8.07
N LYS A 76 -24.32 -5.83 -8.14
CA LYS A 76 -23.78 -6.84 -9.06
C LYS A 76 -24.22 -8.26 -8.68
N GLN A 77 -24.28 -8.58 -7.38
CA GLN A 77 -24.83 -9.85 -6.88
C GLN A 77 -26.33 -9.94 -7.13
N LEU A 78 -27.07 -8.85 -6.87
CA LEU A 78 -28.50 -8.76 -7.18
C LEU A 78 -28.78 -8.97 -8.67
N ASP A 79 -27.91 -8.51 -9.56
CA ASP A 79 -28.05 -8.70 -11.01
C ASP A 79 -27.97 -10.16 -11.46
N GLU A 80 -27.28 -11.01 -10.69
CA GLU A 80 -27.21 -12.45 -10.95
C GLU A 80 -28.53 -13.16 -10.59
N GLU A 81 -29.27 -12.66 -9.60
CA GLU A 81 -30.54 -13.24 -9.11
C GLU A 81 -31.76 -12.61 -9.78
N GLN A 82 -31.77 -11.28 -9.93
CA GLN A 82 -32.85 -10.49 -10.49
C GLN A 82 -32.27 -9.55 -11.55
N SER A 83 -32.80 -9.60 -12.78
CA SER A 83 -32.30 -8.76 -13.87
C SER A 83 -32.42 -7.26 -13.53
N VAL A 84 -31.31 -6.64 -13.11
CA VAL A 84 -31.28 -5.22 -12.74
C VAL A 84 -31.28 -4.38 -14.00
N HIS A 85 -32.01 -3.27 -13.98
CA HIS A 85 -32.07 -2.37 -15.13
C HIS A 85 -30.70 -1.71 -15.42
N GLU A 86 -30.32 -1.66 -16.69
CA GLU A 86 -29.01 -1.18 -17.14
C GLU A 86 -28.66 0.23 -16.63
N LYS A 87 -29.64 1.16 -16.57
CA LYS A 87 -29.40 2.51 -16.04
C LYS A 87 -28.98 2.51 -14.57
N VAL A 88 -29.49 1.57 -13.77
CA VAL A 88 -29.10 1.46 -12.36
C VAL A 88 -27.65 0.99 -12.27
N LYS A 89 -27.25 0.00 -13.08
CA LYS A 89 -25.85 -0.47 -13.13
C LYS A 89 -24.89 0.67 -13.47
N LYS A 90 -25.21 1.46 -14.50
CA LYS A 90 -24.41 2.63 -14.91
C LYS A 90 -24.36 3.70 -13.81
N ALA A 91 -25.48 4.01 -13.16
CA ALA A 91 -25.54 5.00 -12.08
C ALA A 91 -24.70 4.59 -10.86
N VAL A 92 -24.75 3.31 -10.47
CA VAL A 92 -23.99 2.79 -9.35
C VAL A 92 -22.49 2.77 -9.66
N LEU A 93 -22.10 2.41 -10.89
CA LEU A 93 -20.70 2.51 -11.32
C LEU A 93 -20.20 3.96 -11.31
N LEU A 94 -21.01 4.93 -11.76
CA LEU A 94 -20.68 6.36 -11.69
C LEU A 94 -20.47 6.82 -10.24
N ASN A 95 -21.29 6.35 -9.30
CA ASN A 95 -21.12 6.67 -7.88
C ASN A 95 -19.81 6.09 -7.32
N ARG A 96 -19.48 4.84 -7.66
CA ARG A 96 -18.20 4.21 -7.30
C ARG A 96 -17.01 4.98 -7.90
N GLY A 97 -17.08 5.34 -9.18
CA GLY A 97 -16.04 6.11 -9.87
C GLY A 97 -15.85 7.50 -9.26
N ALA A 98 -16.93 8.20 -8.92
CA ALA A 98 -16.87 9.51 -8.27
C ALA A 98 -16.19 9.44 -6.89
N GLU A 99 -16.49 8.45 -6.04
CA GLU A 99 -15.81 8.28 -4.75
C GLU A 99 -14.33 7.86 -4.92
N ALA A 100 -13.99 7.03 -5.92
CA ALA A 100 -12.60 6.69 -6.23
C ALA A 100 -11.78 7.94 -6.62
N ILE A 101 -12.34 8.80 -7.49
CA ILE A 101 -11.73 10.10 -7.85
C ILE A 101 -11.60 11.00 -6.62
N ARG A 102 -12.63 11.06 -5.76
CA ARG A 102 -12.61 11.86 -4.53
C ARG A 102 -11.47 11.46 -3.60
N ARG A 103 -11.28 10.15 -3.40
CA ARG A 103 -10.18 9.60 -2.59
C ARG A 103 -8.83 9.90 -3.23
N SER A 104 -8.70 9.70 -4.55
CA SER A 104 -7.47 10.00 -5.29
C SER A 104 -7.05 11.47 -5.17
N PHE A 105 -7.99 12.40 -5.37
CA PHE A 105 -7.71 13.83 -5.19
C PHE A 105 -7.29 14.17 -3.77
N LYS A 106 -7.97 13.60 -2.77
CA LYS A 106 -7.64 13.85 -1.37
C LYS A 106 -6.25 13.34 -1.00
N LEU A 107 -5.82 12.18 -1.52
CA LEU A 107 -4.45 11.70 -1.31
C LEU A 107 -3.43 12.61 -1.99
N LYS A 108 -3.65 12.97 -3.25
CA LYS A 108 -2.74 13.88 -3.99
C LYS A 108 -2.61 15.26 -3.34
N GLU A 109 -3.71 15.79 -2.81
CA GLU A 109 -3.71 17.06 -2.08
C GLU A 109 -2.91 16.97 -0.76
N LEU A 110 -2.90 15.80 -0.12
CA LEU A 110 -2.24 15.53 1.16
C LEU A 110 -0.77 15.10 1.01
N GLU A 111 -0.34 14.71 -0.18
CA GLU A 111 1.02 14.22 -0.46
C GLU A 111 2.13 15.15 0.08
N PRO A 112 2.17 16.45 -0.25
CA PRO A 112 3.25 17.33 0.22
C PRO A 112 3.23 17.52 1.75
N GLN A 113 2.07 17.50 2.40
CA GLN A 113 1.96 17.67 3.85
C GLN A 113 2.47 16.42 4.57
N ILE A 114 2.15 15.23 4.07
CA ILE A 114 2.62 13.97 4.66
C ILE A 114 4.13 13.83 4.47
N ASP A 115 4.68 14.22 3.31
CA ASP A 115 6.12 14.23 3.05
C ASP A 115 6.90 15.11 4.03
N ILE A 116 6.38 16.32 4.30
CA ILE A 116 6.98 17.25 5.26
C ILE A 116 6.94 16.65 6.67
N LEU A 117 5.80 16.10 7.08
CA LEU A 117 5.63 15.50 8.41
C LEU A 117 6.51 14.25 8.61
N TYR A 118 6.72 13.47 7.55
CA TYR A 118 7.63 12.32 7.56
C TYR A 118 9.09 12.76 7.67
N LYS A 119 9.53 13.74 6.87
CA LYS A 119 10.89 14.31 6.96
C LYS A 119 11.18 14.94 8.32
N ASN A 120 10.17 15.54 8.94
CA ASN A 120 10.26 16.11 10.29
C ASN A 120 10.27 15.04 11.41
N GLY A 121 10.05 13.76 11.09
CA GLY A 121 10.01 12.67 12.08
C GLY A 121 8.74 12.65 12.96
N SER A 122 7.71 13.43 12.61
CA SER A 122 6.43 13.45 13.34
C SER A 122 5.51 12.27 13.00
N ILE A 123 5.76 11.60 11.86
CA ILE A 123 5.04 10.42 11.38
C ILE A 123 5.98 9.22 11.39
N GLY A 124 5.50 8.09 11.90
CA GLY A 124 6.24 6.82 11.86
C GLY A 124 6.33 6.20 10.46
N GLU A 125 7.41 5.45 10.22
CA GLU A 125 7.66 4.76 8.94
C GLU A 125 6.52 3.82 8.52
N GLU A 126 5.87 3.18 9.50
CA GLU A 126 4.71 2.32 9.26
C GLU A 126 3.56 3.08 8.59
N TYR A 127 3.24 4.28 9.07
CA TYR A 127 2.17 5.10 8.49
C TYR A 127 2.54 5.63 7.11
N TRP A 128 3.81 5.97 6.90
CA TRP A 128 4.30 6.38 5.58
C TRP A 128 4.14 5.25 4.55
N GLN A 129 4.55 4.03 4.89
CA GLN A 129 4.36 2.84 4.05
C GLN A 129 2.89 2.55 3.80
N ARG A 130 2.03 2.70 4.83
CA ARG A 130 0.57 2.61 4.71
C ARG A 130 0.02 3.59 3.68
N TYR A 131 0.43 4.85 3.75
CA TYR A 131 0.01 5.91 2.83
C TYR A 131 0.39 5.57 1.39
N GLN A 132 1.64 5.15 1.17
CA GLN A 132 2.11 4.73 -0.15
C GLN A 132 1.34 3.53 -0.71
N ASN A 133 0.92 2.60 0.15
CA ASN A 133 0.08 1.48 -0.25
C ASN A 133 -1.33 1.96 -0.65
N GLU A 134 -1.95 2.83 0.15
CA GLU A 134 -3.28 3.39 -0.11
C GLU A 134 -3.36 4.20 -1.41
N VAL A 135 -2.31 4.96 -1.74
CA VAL A 135 -2.21 5.66 -3.04
C VAL A 135 -2.31 4.65 -4.18
N LYS A 136 -1.53 3.57 -4.14
CA LYS A 136 -1.55 2.52 -5.18
C LYS A 136 -2.88 1.77 -5.22
N LEU A 137 -3.46 1.43 -4.07
CA LEU A 137 -4.75 0.76 -3.99
C LEU A 137 -5.87 1.61 -4.61
N THR A 138 -5.87 2.92 -4.33
CA THR A 138 -6.84 3.85 -4.91
C THR A 138 -6.67 4.02 -6.41
N GLU A 139 -5.42 4.03 -6.92
CA GLU A 139 -5.14 4.06 -8.35
C GLU A 139 -5.58 2.78 -9.07
N ILE A 140 -5.35 1.62 -8.46
CA ILE A 140 -5.82 0.33 -8.98
C ILE A 140 -7.35 0.31 -9.01
N GLU A 141 -8.02 0.71 -7.91
CA GLU A 141 -9.48 0.77 -7.85
C GLU A 141 -10.04 1.72 -8.91
N PHE A 142 -9.42 2.88 -9.12
CA PHE A 142 -9.83 3.80 -10.19
C PHE A 142 -9.68 3.16 -11.57
N LYS A 143 -8.55 2.50 -11.85
CA LYS A 143 -8.31 1.80 -13.11
C LYS A 143 -9.34 0.69 -13.35
N GLU A 144 -9.70 -0.08 -12.32
CA GLU A 144 -10.76 -1.09 -12.39
C GLU A 144 -12.11 -0.47 -12.77
N THR A 145 -12.48 0.69 -12.20
CA THR A 145 -13.76 1.34 -12.57
C THR A 145 -13.79 1.80 -14.02
N VAL A 146 -12.66 2.26 -14.57
CA VAL A 146 -12.55 2.63 -15.98
C VAL A 146 -12.63 1.41 -16.87
N GLN A 147 -11.97 0.31 -16.51
CA GLN A 147 -12.06 -0.95 -17.24
C GLN A 147 -13.50 -1.49 -17.24
N GLU A 148 -14.17 -1.48 -16.09
CA GLU A 148 -15.57 -1.91 -15.99
C GLU A 148 -16.50 -1.01 -16.82
N ALA A 149 -16.25 0.30 -16.86
CA ALA A 149 -17.00 1.21 -17.72
C ALA A 149 -16.88 0.84 -19.20
N GLU A 150 -15.68 0.45 -19.66
CA GLU A 150 -15.46 -0.04 -21.02
C GLU A 150 -16.22 -1.35 -21.29
N THR A 151 -16.28 -2.26 -20.31
CA THR A 151 -17.01 -3.52 -20.45
C THR A 151 -18.53 -3.33 -20.53
N LEU A 152 -19.07 -2.31 -19.83
CA LEU A 152 -20.50 -2.00 -19.88
C LEU A 152 -20.89 -1.32 -21.20
N GLN A 153 -20.03 -0.43 -21.70
CA GLN A 153 -20.27 0.27 -22.96
C GLN A 153 -18.94 0.65 -23.61
N SER A 154 -18.68 0.10 -24.80
CA SER A 154 -17.46 0.40 -25.52
C SER A 154 -17.36 1.90 -25.87
N GLY A 155 -16.19 2.48 -25.66
CA GLY A 155 -15.91 3.90 -25.87
C GLY A 155 -16.40 4.83 -24.75
N TRP A 156 -17.00 4.31 -23.67
CA TRP A 156 -17.51 5.14 -22.57
C TRP A 156 -16.40 5.63 -21.62
N SER A 157 -15.25 4.94 -21.58
CA SER A 157 -14.16 5.20 -20.63
C SER A 157 -13.71 6.66 -20.53
N GLN A 158 -13.56 7.35 -21.66
CA GLN A 158 -13.05 8.73 -21.68
C GLN A 158 -14.08 9.72 -21.08
N LEU A 159 -15.34 9.59 -21.49
CA LEU A 159 -16.43 10.42 -20.98
C LEU A 159 -16.73 10.09 -19.50
N PHE A 160 -16.62 8.82 -19.13
CA PHE A 160 -16.85 8.34 -17.77
C PHE A 160 -15.98 9.07 -16.74
N VAL A 161 -14.67 9.24 -17.01
CA VAL A 161 -13.76 9.92 -16.08
C VAL A 161 -14.14 11.39 -15.90
N THR A 162 -14.46 12.09 -16.99
CA THR A 162 -14.88 13.51 -16.94
C THR A 162 -16.18 13.67 -16.14
N VAL A 163 -17.18 12.84 -16.42
CA VAL A 163 -18.47 12.87 -15.70
C VAL A 163 -18.29 12.52 -14.22
N CYS A 164 -17.49 11.50 -13.88
CA CYS A 164 -17.22 11.17 -12.48
C CYS A 164 -16.55 12.32 -11.72
N LYS A 165 -15.65 13.06 -12.37
CA LYS A 165 -15.01 14.25 -11.79
C LYS A 165 -16.03 15.36 -11.52
N GLU A 166 -16.93 15.63 -12.47
CA GLU A 166 -18.00 16.62 -12.28
C GLU A 166 -18.97 16.22 -11.17
N ILE A 167 -19.39 14.95 -11.13
CA ILE A 167 -20.24 14.40 -10.07
C ILE A 167 -19.55 14.54 -8.71
N CYS A 168 -18.26 14.20 -8.61
CA CYS A 168 -17.49 14.34 -7.38
C CYS A 168 -17.51 15.79 -6.86
N PHE A 169 -17.27 16.78 -7.72
CA PHE A 169 -17.31 18.19 -7.32
C PHE A 169 -18.71 18.67 -6.97
N ASN A 170 -19.73 18.25 -7.73
CA ASN A 170 -21.11 18.57 -7.42
C ASN A 170 -21.54 17.99 -6.06
N GLN A 171 -21.24 16.71 -5.80
CA GLN A 171 -21.50 16.08 -4.50
C GLN A 171 -20.77 16.79 -3.36
N ALA A 172 -19.51 17.19 -3.56
CA ALA A 172 -18.76 17.96 -2.57
C ALA A 172 -19.44 19.32 -2.29
N LEU A 173 -19.88 20.03 -3.33
CA LEU A 173 -20.59 21.29 -3.21
C LEU A 173 -21.94 21.13 -2.48
N SER A 174 -22.75 20.15 -2.86
CA SER A 174 -24.03 19.87 -2.20
C SER A 174 -23.85 19.51 -0.72
N ARG A 175 -22.84 18.68 -0.38
CA ARG A 175 -22.50 18.35 1.02
C ARG A 175 -22.14 19.62 1.81
N ARG A 176 -21.37 20.54 1.21
CA ARG A 176 -21.01 21.81 1.85
C ARG A 176 -22.21 22.73 2.01
N TYR A 177 -23.04 22.87 0.97
CA TYR A 177 -24.26 23.68 1.01
C TYR A 177 -25.22 23.20 2.12
N ASN A 178 -25.50 21.90 2.18
CA ASN A 178 -26.35 21.32 3.23
C ASN A 178 -25.76 21.51 4.63
N SER A 179 -24.42 21.50 4.76
CA SER A 179 -23.76 21.75 6.05
C SER A 179 -23.90 23.19 6.56
N ILE A 180 -24.19 24.17 5.69
CA ILE A 180 -24.37 25.58 6.08
C ILE A 180 -25.66 25.73 6.89
N PHE A 181 -26.75 25.10 6.47
CA PHE A 181 -28.02 25.12 7.21
C PHE A 181 -27.86 24.51 8.61
N LYS A 182 -27.22 23.35 8.70
CA LYS A 182 -26.93 22.71 9.99
C LYS A 182 -26.04 23.59 10.88
N ARG A 183 -25.03 24.26 10.30
CA ARG A 183 -24.17 25.20 11.05
C ARG A 183 -24.93 26.42 11.54
N LYS A 184 -25.92 26.91 10.79
CA LYS A 184 -26.80 28.01 11.22
C LYS A 184 -27.52 27.63 12.51
N GLU A 185 -28.13 26.44 12.55
CA GLU A 185 -28.84 25.94 13.74
C GLU A 185 -27.90 25.77 14.94
N VAL A 186 -26.73 25.19 14.73
CA VAL A 186 -25.71 25.04 15.79
C VAL A 186 -25.27 26.39 16.33
N CYS A 187 -25.05 27.38 15.45
CA CYS A 187 -24.64 28.73 15.83
C CYS A 187 -25.71 29.45 16.67
N ILE A 188 -26.98 29.36 16.27
CA ILE A 188 -28.11 29.93 17.02
C ILE A 188 -28.17 29.34 18.43
N LYS A 189 -27.98 28.03 18.54
CA LYS A 189 -27.99 27.32 19.83
C LYS A 189 -26.80 27.71 20.70
N GLU A 190 -25.60 27.69 20.15
CA GLU A 190 -24.35 27.94 20.90
C GLU A 190 -24.24 29.38 21.39
N TRP A 191 -24.75 30.34 20.61
CA TRP A 191 -24.70 31.76 20.93
C TRP A 191 -26.03 32.29 21.51
N GLU A 192 -26.97 31.40 21.82
CA GLU A 192 -28.29 31.71 22.38
C GLU A 192 -29.04 32.85 21.64
N LEU A 193 -28.86 32.91 20.31
CA LEU A 193 -29.39 33.99 19.50
C LEU A 193 -30.90 33.86 19.35
N LYS A 194 -31.62 34.91 19.76
CA LYS A 194 -33.04 35.04 19.44
C LYS A 194 -33.14 35.71 18.07
N ILE A 195 -33.33 34.91 17.03
CA ILE A 195 -33.49 35.40 15.65
C ILE A 195 -34.98 35.40 15.29
N ASN A 196 -35.48 36.53 14.79
CA ASN A 196 -36.80 36.63 14.16
C ASN A 196 -36.79 35.94 12.79
N ASP A 197 -37.97 35.60 12.25
CA ASP A 197 -38.11 34.97 10.93
C ASP A 197 -37.52 35.81 9.78
N ASP A 198 -37.38 37.13 9.97
CA ASP A 198 -36.70 38.05 9.04
C ASP A 198 -35.16 37.96 9.08
N GLY A 199 -34.59 37.10 9.93
CA GLY A 199 -33.15 36.93 10.09
C GLY A 199 -32.46 38.01 10.94
N ARG A 200 -33.23 38.84 11.65
CA ARG A 200 -32.69 39.88 12.55
C ARG A 200 -32.64 39.40 14.00
N LEU A 201 -31.66 39.89 14.75
CA LEU A 201 -31.56 39.67 16.20
C LEU A 201 -32.66 40.43 16.92
N ILE A 202 -33.34 39.74 17.83
CA ILE A 202 -34.26 40.33 18.80
C ILE A 202 -33.39 40.89 19.93
N GLN A 203 -33.39 42.21 20.11
CA GLN A 203 -32.79 42.86 21.27
C GLN A 203 -33.52 42.48 22.57
#